data_AF-R0KZN5-F1
#
_entry.id   AF-R0KZN5-F1
#
_cell.length_a   1.000
_cell.length_b   1.000
_cell.length_c   1.000
_cell.angle_alpha   90.00
_cell.angle_beta   90.00
_cell.angle_gamma   90.00
#
_symmetry.space_group_name_H-M   'P 1'
#
loop_
_entity.id
_entity.type
_entity.pdbx_description
1 polymer ?
#
loop_
_entity_poly.entity_id
_entity_poly.type
_entity_poly.pdbx_seq_one_letter_code
_entity_poly.pdbx_strand_id
1 'polypeptide(L)'
;MQSINAGFQSLKTLIPHTDGEKLSKAAILQQTAEYIFSLGGERMEAPTPQCFPGSSPKRRRAEDKDEGIGSPDIWEDEKAEDLRREMIELRQQLDKERSVRMMLEEQVRSLEAHMYPEKLKVIAQQVQLQQQQEQVRLLHQEKLEREQQIRTQVSLGLQLPAGLWVFMVLQVPIGAASAHGVVGAHTDLWVPMGLWVLVGL
;
A
#
# COMPACT_ATOMS: atom_id res chain seq x y z
N MET A 1 -6.20 -13.98 29.17
CA MET A 1 -5.40 -15.24 29.28
C MET A 1 -4.18 -15.25 28.37
N GLN A 2 -4.29 -14.77 27.12
CA GLN A 2 -3.19 -14.79 26.14
C GLN A 2 -1.98 -13.95 26.56
N SER A 3 -2.19 -12.79 27.19
CA SER A 3 -1.12 -11.93 27.71
C SER A 3 -0.22 -12.65 28.72
N ILE A 4 -0.80 -13.47 29.60
CA ILE A 4 -0.04 -14.24 30.59
C ILE A 4 0.82 -15.29 29.91
N ASN A 5 0.28 -16.00 28.91
CA ASN A 5 1.04 -17.01 28.17
C ASN A 5 2.16 -16.37 27.34
N ALA A 6 1.95 -15.17 26.79
CA ALA A 6 3.01 -14.40 26.13
C ALA A 6 4.13 -14.03 27.12
N GLY A 7 3.77 -13.58 28.33
CA GLY A 7 4.75 -13.29 29.39
C GLY A 7 5.62 -14.48 29.75
N PHE A 8 5.06 -15.69 29.85
CA PHE A 8 5.85 -16.91 30.09
C PHE A 8 6.82 -17.24 28.95
N GLN A 9 6.44 -17.00 27.70
CA GLN A 9 7.35 -17.20 26.56
C GLN A 9 8.49 -16.18 26.57
N SER A 10 8.20 -14.91 26.87
CA SER A 10 9.23 -13.87 27.01
C SER A 10 10.17 -14.15 28.19
N LEU A 11 9.65 -14.61 29.33
CA LEU A 11 10.49 -14.99 30.46
C LEU A 11 11.41 -16.15 30.10
N LYS A 12 10.87 -17.18 29.43
CA LYS A 12 11.65 -18.35 29.02
C LYS A 12 12.89 -17.94 28.20
N THR A 13 12.76 -17.01 27.26
CA THR A 13 13.90 -16.55 26.43
C THR A 13 15.03 -15.86 27.19
N LEU A 14 14.80 -15.42 28.43
CA LEU A 14 15.78 -14.69 29.24
C LEU A 14 16.56 -15.58 30.22
N ILE A 15 16.11 -16.83 30.41
CA ILE A 15 16.71 -17.76 31.36
C ILE A 15 17.61 -18.72 30.58
N PRO A 16 18.77 -19.15 31.09
CA PRO A 16 19.60 -20.17 30.43
C PRO A 16 18.84 -21.50 30.32
N HIS A 17 18.47 -21.89 29.10
CA HIS A 17 17.77 -23.15 28.82
C HIS A 17 18.10 -23.61 27.38
N THR A 18 17.77 -24.85 27.04
CA THR A 18 17.97 -25.36 25.69
C THR A 18 16.77 -25.04 24.78
N ASP A 19 17.05 -24.54 23.57
CA ASP A 19 16.00 -24.20 22.60
C ASP A 19 15.18 -25.45 22.26
N GLY A 20 13.86 -25.36 22.48
CA GLY A 20 12.91 -26.46 22.26
C GLY A 20 12.52 -27.25 23.50
N GLU A 21 13.13 -27.01 24.66
CA GLU A 21 12.77 -27.70 25.91
C GLU A 21 11.40 -27.25 26.43
N LYS A 22 10.51 -28.19 26.77
CA LYS A 22 9.16 -27.88 27.28
C LYS A 22 9.20 -27.67 28.79
N LEU A 23 9.41 -26.43 29.22
CA LEU A 23 9.33 -26.05 30.63
C LEU A 23 7.88 -25.77 31.05
N SER A 24 7.49 -26.25 32.23
CA SER A 24 6.21 -25.92 32.85
C SER A 24 6.23 -24.47 33.37
N LYS A 25 5.06 -23.86 33.58
CA LYS A 25 4.97 -22.50 34.15
C LYS A 25 5.69 -22.39 35.51
N ALA A 26 5.60 -23.42 36.34
CA ALA A 26 6.29 -23.46 37.62
C ALA A 26 7.82 -23.57 37.43
N ALA A 27 8.28 -24.39 36.48
CA ALA A 27 9.70 -24.51 36.17
C ALA A 27 10.28 -23.18 35.65
N ILE A 28 9.54 -22.47 34.78
CA ILE A 28 9.95 -21.15 34.30
C ILE A 28 10.12 -20.18 35.48
N LEU A 29 9.16 -20.13 36.41
CA LEU A 29 9.27 -19.25 37.59
C LEU A 29 10.43 -19.64 38.51
N GLN A 30 10.61 -20.94 38.76
CA GLN A 30 11.68 -21.44 39.63
C GLN A 30 13.06 -21.11 39.06
N GLN A 31 13.30 -21.43 37.78
CA GLN A 31 14.56 -21.13 37.12
C GLN A 31 14.79 -19.61 36.99
N THR A 32 13.74 -18.81 36.80
CA THR A 32 13.85 -17.34 36.81
C THR A 32 14.35 -16.84 38.17
N ALA A 33 13.81 -17.36 39.27
CA ALA A 33 14.22 -16.95 40.61
C ALA A 33 15.68 -17.34 40.92
N GLU A 34 16.08 -18.56 40.55
CA GLU A 34 17.47 -19.02 40.69
C GLU A 34 18.43 -18.23 39.80
N TYR A 35 18.01 -17.87 38.59
CA TYR A 35 18.81 -17.07 37.67
C TYR A 35 18.98 -15.62 38.18
N ILE A 36 17.90 -14.98 38.64
CA ILE A 36 17.98 -13.66 39.29
C ILE A 36 18.89 -13.70 40.50
N PHE A 37 18.81 -14.75 41.33
CA PHE A 37 19.67 -14.92 42.50
C PHE A 37 21.15 -15.08 42.12
N SER A 38 21.43 -15.86 41.07
CA SER A 38 22.79 -16.07 40.55
C SER A 38 23.38 -14.77 39.98
N LEU A 39 22.55 -13.94 39.34
CA LEU A 39 22.96 -12.61 38.85
C LEU A 39 23.09 -11.57 39.99
N GLY A 40 22.26 -11.69 41.04
CA GLY A 40 22.24 -10.79 42.19
C GLY A 40 23.35 -11.03 43.22
N GLY A 41 24.08 -12.15 43.13
CA GLY A 41 25.23 -12.44 43.99
C GLY A 41 26.39 -11.43 43.86
N GLU A 42 26.45 -10.66 42.77
CA GLU A 42 27.42 -9.58 42.60
C GLU A 42 26.88 -8.19 42.98
N ARG A 43 25.57 -8.05 43.25
CA ARG A 43 24.95 -6.79 43.71
C ARG A 43 23.65 -7.08 44.47
N MET A 44 23.70 -6.97 45.81
CA MET A 44 22.57 -6.73 46.74
C MET A 44 22.54 -7.69 47.93
N GLU A 45 23.38 -7.42 48.91
CA GLU A 45 23.00 -7.52 50.32
C GLU A 45 21.86 -6.51 50.56
N ALA A 46 20.61 -6.99 50.70
CA ALA A 46 19.50 -6.22 51.28
C ALA A 46 18.39 -7.17 51.77
N PRO A 47 17.64 -6.80 52.82
CA PRO A 47 17.48 -7.63 54.01
C PRO A 47 16.25 -8.54 53.99
N THR A 48 16.41 -9.74 54.52
CA THR A 48 15.32 -10.55 55.07
C THR A 48 14.73 -9.84 56.30
N PRO A 49 13.40 -9.73 56.44
CA PRO A 49 12.82 -9.31 57.70
C PRO A 49 12.89 -10.50 58.67
N GLN A 50 13.44 -10.23 59.87
CA GLN A 50 13.33 -11.02 61.10
C GLN A 50 14.35 -12.17 61.30
N CYS A 51 15.43 -11.86 62.04
CA CYS A 51 15.75 -12.55 63.29
C CYS A 51 16.81 -11.74 64.08
N PHE A 52 16.40 -11.18 65.22
CA PHE A 52 17.32 -10.79 66.28
C PHE A 52 17.87 -12.08 66.94
N PRO A 53 19.15 -12.10 67.33
CA PRO A 53 19.43 -12.08 68.76
C PRO A 53 20.50 -11.06 69.10
N GLY A 54 20.23 -10.28 70.14
CA GLY A 54 21.13 -9.26 70.62
C GLY A 54 22.39 -9.82 71.27
N SER A 55 23.46 -9.01 71.21
CA SER A 55 24.20 -8.61 72.41
C SER A 55 25.07 -7.41 72.09
N SER A 56 24.75 -6.26 72.68
CA SER A 56 25.61 -5.07 72.75
C SER A 56 26.76 -5.29 73.79
N PRO A 57 27.57 -4.28 74.18
CA PRO A 57 28.80 -3.85 73.51
C PRO A 57 30.00 -3.71 74.49
N LYS A 58 31.25 -4.07 74.13
CA LYS A 58 32.43 -3.65 74.94
C LYS A 58 33.79 -3.78 74.25
N ARG A 59 34.58 -2.71 74.39
CA ARG A 59 36.06 -2.56 74.24
C ARG A 59 36.56 -2.50 72.79
N ARG A 60 37.48 -1.61 72.40
CA ARG A 60 38.37 -0.69 73.14
C ARG A 60 38.86 0.39 72.14
N ARG A 61 39.21 1.54 72.73
CA ARG A 61 39.92 2.69 72.15
C ARG A 61 41.09 2.32 71.23
N ALA A 62 41.26 3.20 70.24
CA ALA A 62 42.51 3.63 69.59
C ALA A 62 43.32 2.56 68.88
N GLU A 63 43.44 2.69 67.56
CA GLU A 63 44.71 2.98 66.93
C GLU A 63 44.47 3.54 65.51
N ASP A 64 45.12 4.67 65.27
CA ASP A 64 45.30 5.31 63.98
C ASP A 64 46.16 4.38 63.13
N LYS A 65 45.50 3.73 62.17
CA LYS A 65 46.11 2.93 61.12
C LYS A 65 45.53 3.43 59.81
N ASP A 66 45.97 4.62 59.41
CA ASP A 66 46.07 5.03 58.01
C ASP A 66 47.03 4.08 57.28
N GLU A 67 46.62 2.82 57.17
CA GLU A 67 47.16 1.95 56.15
C GLU A 67 46.45 2.35 54.87
N GLY A 68 47.17 3.16 54.09
CA GLY A 68 46.80 3.55 52.74
C GLY A 68 46.14 2.36 52.05
N ILE A 69 44.89 2.60 51.65
CA ILE A 69 44.04 1.63 50.97
C ILE A 69 44.70 1.40 49.61
N GLY A 70 45.66 0.47 49.58
CA GLY A 70 46.18 -0.10 48.34
C GLY A 70 45.00 -0.74 47.65
N SER A 71 44.51 -0.07 46.61
CA SER A 71 43.35 -0.41 45.80
C SER A 71 43.30 -1.90 45.45
N PRO A 72 42.33 -2.66 45.97
CA PRO A 72 41.93 -3.92 45.38
C PRO A 72 40.96 -3.61 44.23
N ASP A 73 41.45 -3.03 43.11
CA ASP A 73 40.55 -2.51 42.06
C ASP A 73 41.05 -2.74 40.61
N ILE A 74 42.07 -3.59 40.41
CA ILE A 74 42.61 -3.85 39.06
C ILE A 74 41.59 -4.60 38.18
N TRP A 75 40.78 -5.49 38.77
CA TRP A 75 39.79 -6.30 38.03
C TRP A 75 38.47 -5.55 37.76
N GLU A 76 38.10 -4.56 38.59
CA GLU A 76 36.92 -3.72 38.34
C GLU A 76 37.22 -2.61 37.33
N ASP A 77 38.44 -2.05 37.36
CA ASP A 77 38.86 -1.03 36.40
C ASP A 77 39.07 -1.64 34.99
N GLU A 78 39.57 -2.87 34.89
CA GLU A 78 39.69 -3.57 33.59
C GLU A 78 38.31 -3.82 32.95
N LYS A 79 37.32 -4.26 33.73
CA LYS A 79 35.91 -4.39 33.27
C LYS A 79 35.31 -3.03 32.90
N ALA A 80 35.61 -1.98 33.66
CA ALA A 80 35.13 -0.63 33.36
C ALA A 80 35.78 -0.08 32.07
N GLU A 81 37.04 -0.39 31.82
CA GLU A 81 37.72 -0.07 30.58
C GLU A 81 37.17 -0.85 29.38
N ASP A 82 36.86 -2.14 29.55
CA ASP A 82 36.21 -2.94 28.50
C ASP A 82 34.84 -2.36 28.13
N LEU A 83 34.02 -2.01 29.12
CA LEU A 83 32.75 -1.34 28.89
C LEU A 83 32.93 0.02 28.18
N ARG A 84 33.99 0.78 28.51
CA ARG A 84 34.31 2.04 27.80
C ARG A 84 34.69 1.76 26.34
N ARG A 85 35.49 0.72 26.08
CA ARG A 85 35.87 0.29 24.72
C ARG A 85 34.64 -0.12 23.92
N GLU A 86 33.79 -0.99 24.45
CA GLU A 86 32.53 -1.40 23.84
C GLU A 86 31.62 -0.20 23.56
N MET A 87 31.53 0.75 24.49
CA MET A 87 30.71 1.94 24.31
C MET A 87 31.22 2.85 23.17
N ILE A 88 32.53 2.92 22.98
CA ILE A 88 33.13 3.63 21.84
C ILE A 88 32.85 2.88 20.53
N GLU A 89 33.00 1.56 20.52
CA GLU A 89 32.71 0.74 19.34
C GLU A 89 31.25 0.83 18.91
N LEU A 90 30.31 0.73 19.87
CA LEU A 90 28.88 0.88 19.61
C LEU A 90 28.53 2.27 19.04
N ARG A 91 29.18 3.33 19.53
CA ARG A 91 29.03 4.68 18.95
C ARG A 91 29.52 4.71 17.50
N GLN A 92 30.69 4.14 17.23
CA GLN A 92 31.24 4.08 15.87
C GLN A 92 30.34 3.27 14.93
N GLN A 93 29.77 2.16 15.40
CA GLN A 93 28.80 1.37 14.63
C GLN A 93 27.56 2.19 14.30
N LEU A 94 26.99 2.89 15.29
CA LEU A 94 25.83 3.74 15.07
C LEU A 94 26.10 4.86 14.06
N ASP A 95 27.29 5.47 14.11
CA ASP A 95 27.66 6.52 13.15
C ASP A 95 27.87 5.96 11.73
N LYS A 96 28.41 4.74 11.60
CA LYS A 96 28.47 4.02 10.31
C LYS A 96 27.07 3.75 9.77
N GLU A 97 26.16 3.23 10.61
CA GLU A 97 24.77 2.97 10.21
C GLU A 97 24.05 4.25 9.77
N ARG A 98 24.21 5.34 10.52
CA ARG A 98 23.65 6.65 10.15
C ARG A 98 24.19 7.15 8.82
N SER A 99 25.49 7.00 8.59
CA SER A 99 26.12 7.38 7.32
C SER A 99 25.59 6.55 6.15
N VAL A 100 25.52 5.23 6.30
CA VAL A 100 24.98 4.34 5.27
C VAL A 100 23.50 4.63 5.02
N ARG A 101 22.72 4.85 6.07
CA ARG A 101 21.31 5.22 5.97
C ARG A 101 21.12 6.53 5.20
N MET A 102 21.91 7.55 5.52
CA MET A 102 21.89 8.82 4.80
C MET A 102 22.21 8.63 3.31
N MET A 103 23.24 7.83 2.98
CA MET A 103 23.61 7.54 1.60
C MET A 103 22.49 6.81 0.84
N LEU A 104 21.86 5.81 1.46
CA LEU A 104 20.76 5.06 0.85
C LEU A 104 19.50 5.92 0.68
N GLU A 105 19.16 6.74 1.67
CA GLU A 105 18.03 7.66 1.58
C GLU A 105 18.24 8.70 0.46
N GLU A 106 19.47 9.18 0.27
CA GLU A 106 19.81 10.06 -0.85
C GLU A 106 19.72 9.36 -2.20
N GLN A 107 20.19 8.11 -2.31
CA GLN A 107 20.03 7.30 -3.53
C GLN A 107 18.55 7.06 -3.86
N VAL A 108 17.72 6.73 -2.86
CA VAL A 108 16.28 6.57 -3.04
C VAL A 108 15.65 7.87 -3.51
N ARG A 109 15.93 9.00 -2.83
CA ARG A 109 15.41 10.31 -3.21
C ARG A 109 15.81 10.71 -4.64
N SER A 110 17.06 10.43 -5.03
CA SER A 110 17.55 10.67 -6.39
C SER A 110 16.81 9.80 -7.42
N LEU A 111 16.67 8.50 -7.16
CA LEU A 111 15.93 7.60 -8.06
C LEU A 111 14.46 8.01 -8.19
N GLU A 112 13.81 8.37 -7.08
CA GLU A 112 12.45 8.88 -7.08
C GLU A 112 12.32 10.17 -7.88
N ALA A 113 13.26 11.11 -7.73
CA ALA A 113 13.26 12.36 -8.50
C ALA A 113 13.35 12.13 -10.02
N HIS A 114 14.08 11.10 -10.46
CA HIS A 114 14.16 10.75 -11.89
C HIS A 114 12.90 10.00 -12.38
N MET A 115 12.22 9.24 -11.52
CA MET A 115 11.09 8.40 -11.92
C MET A 115 9.72 9.06 -11.77
N TYR A 116 9.56 9.96 -10.80
CA TYR A 116 8.33 10.70 -10.57
C TYR A 116 7.83 11.49 -11.80
N PRO A 117 8.67 12.21 -12.57
CA PRO A 117 8.19 12.92 -13.75
C PRO A 117 7.59 11.98 -14.81
N GLU A 118 8.16 10.79 -15.01
CA GLU A 118 7.59 9.83 -15.95
C GLU A 118 6.26 9.25 -15.46
N LYS A 119 6.15 8.93 -14.17
CA LYS A 119 4.86 8.50 -13.58
C LYS A 119 3.77 9.56 -13.77
N LEU A 120 4.10 10.83 -13.55
CA LEU A 120 3.17 11.95 -13.76
C LEU A 120 2.74 12.09 -15.23
N LYS A 121 3.67 11.96 -16.17
CA LYS A 121 3.36 12.01 -17.61
C LYS A 121 2.38 10.91 -18.03
N VAL A 122 2.60 9.68 -17.56
CA VAL A 122 1.69 8.56 -17.86
C VAL A 122 0.29 8.81 -17.31
N ILE A 123 0.19 9.29 -16.06
CA ILE A 123 -1.09 9.63 -15.45
C ILE A 123 -1.78 10.75 -16.23
N ALA A 124 -1.05 11.83 -16.58
CA ALA A 124 -1.60 12.93 -17.35
C ALA A 124 -2.11 12.47 -18.72
N GLN A 125 -1.34 11.62 -19.41
CA GLN A 125 -1.74 11.05 -20.70
C GLN A 125 -2.98 10.17 -20.58
N GLN A 126 -3.05 9.33 -19.54
CA GLN A 126 -4.20 8.47 -19.30
C GLN A 126 -5.47 9.28 -19.02
N VAL A 127 -5.37 10.32 -18.19
CA VAL A 127 -6.48 11.24 -17.92
C VAL A 127 -6.93 11.95 -19.19
N GLN A 128 -5.99 12.39 -20.03
CA GLN A 128 -6.31 13.05 -21.29
C GLN A 128 -7.05 12.12 -22.26
N LEU A 129 -6.63 10.86 -22.37
CA LEU A 129 -7.32 9.85 -23.18
C LEU A 129 -8.73 9.55 -22.65
N GLN A 130 -8.87 9.44 -21.33
CA GLN A 130 -10.17 9.20 -20.71
C GLN A 130 -11.14 10.37 -20.98
N GLN A 131 -10.67 11.62 -20.86
CA GLN A 131 -11.47 12.80 -21.18
C GLN A 131 -11.91 12.81 -22.65
N GLN A 132 -11.04 12.42 -23.58
CA GLN A 132 -11.42 12.32 -25.00
C GLN A 132 -12.49 11.24 -25.22
N GLN A 133 -12.35 10.07 -24.60
CA GLN A 133 -13.35 9.01 -24.68
C GLN A 133 -14.70 9.46 -24.11
N GLU A 134 -14.70 10.17 -22.97
CA GLU A 134 -15.91 10.74 -22.39
C GLU A 134 -16.55 11.80 -23.30
N GLN A 135 -15.76 12.69 -23.92
CA GLN A 135 -16.28 13.65 -24.90
C GLN A 135 -16.94 12.97 -26.10
N VAL A 136 -16.29 11.94 -26.66
CA VAL A 136 -16.85 11.17 -27.78
C VAL A 136 -18.15 10.48 -27.36
N ARG A 137 -18.18 9.91 -26.16
CA ARG A 137 -19.38 9.27 -25.61
C ARG A 137 -20.54 10.25 -25.47
N LEU A 138 -20.28 11.46 -24.96
CA LEU A 138 -21.29 12.51 -24.80
C LEU A 138 -21.80 13.00 -26.16
N LEU A 139 -20.91 13.27 -27.11
CA LEU A 139 -21.30 13.68 -28.47
C LEU A 139 -22.15 12.60 -29.17
N HIS A 140 -21.79 11.32 -28.99
CA HIS A 140 -22.57 10.22 -29.54
C HIS A 140 -23.96 10.15 -28.90
N GLN A 141 -24.06 10.31 -27.58
CA GLN A 141 -25.34 10.36 -26.88
C GLN A 141 -26.20 11.55 -27.37
N GLU A 142 -25.62 12.74 -27.47
CA GLU A 142 -26.34 13.93 -27.97
C GLU A 142 -26.83 13.71 -29.41
N LYS A 143 -26.01 13.07 -30.26
CA LYS A 143 -26.42 12.73 -31.63
C LYS A 143 -27.62 11.78 -31.64
N LEU A 144 -27.61 10.74 -30.81
CA LEU A 144 -28.74 9.82 -30.68
C LEU A 144 -30.01 10.53 -30.18
N GLU A 145 -29.88 11.43 -29.20
CA GLU A 145 -31.00 12.22 -28.69
C GLU A 145 -31.58 13.14 -29.77
N ARG A 146 -30.73 13.81 -30.56
CA ARG A 146 -31.17 14.62 -31.71
C ARG A 146 -31.87 13.77 -32.78
N GLU A 147 -31.32 12.61 -33.12
CA GLU A 147 -31.95 11.68 -34.07
C GLU A 147 -33.31 11.18 -33.56
N GLN A 148 -33.43 10.86 -32.26
CA GLN A 148 -34.71 10.51 -31.66
C GLN A 148 -35.70 11.67 -31.67
N GLN A 149 -35.27 12.89 -31.36
CA GLN A 149 -36.12 14.09 -31.43
C GLN A 149 -36.61 14.33 -32.86
N ILE A 150 -35.73 14.26 -33.86
CA ILE A 150 -36.11 14.40 -35.28
C ILE A 150 -37.10 13.30 -35.66
N ARG A 151 -36.83 12.03 -35.30
CA ARG A 151 -37.73 10.91 -35.58
C ARG A 151 -39.11 11.11 -34.95
N THR A 152 -39.16 11.62 -33.72
CA THR A 152 -40.40 11.90 -32.99
C THR A 152 -41.17 13.06 -33.65
N GLN A 153 -40.49 14.14 -34.01
CA GLN A 153 -41.10 15.28 -34.72
C GLN A 153 -41.65 14.87 -36.09
N VAL A 154 -40.91 14.07 -36.87
CA VAL A 154 -41.39 13.53 -38.15
C VAL A 154 -42.60 12.63 -37.94
N SER A 155 -42.60 11.77 -36.93
CA SER A 155 -43.75 10.90 -36.64
C SER A 155 -45.01 11.66 -36.21
N LEU A 156 -44.86 12.75 -35.45
CA LEU A 156 -45.97 13.63 -35.07
C LEU A 156 -46.45 14.49 -36.25
N GLY A 157 -45.55 14.93 -37.13
CA GLY A 157 -45.88 15.69 -38.34
C GLY A 157 -46.53 14.85 -39.45
N LEU A 158 -46.28 13.54 -39.48
CA LEU A 158 -46.90 12.60 -40.41
C LEU A 158 -48.21 11.99 -39.90
N GLN A 159 -48.70 12.41 -38.71
CA GLN A 159 -50.00 12.02 -38.19
C GLN A 159 -51.12 12.77 -38.94
N LEU A 160 -51.22 12.49 -40.24
CA LEU A 160 -52.46 12.70 -40.99
C LEU A 160 -53.57 11.93 -40.25
N PRO A 161 -54.76 12.54 -40.05
CA PRO A 161 -55.86 11.85 -39.41
C PRO A 161 -56.13 10.54 -40.17
N ALA A 162 -56.32 9.45 -39.43
CA ALA A 162 -56.54 8.09 -39.93
C ALA A 162 -57.88 7.91 -40.68
N GLY A 163 -58.26 8.86 -41.54
CA GLY A 163 -59.56 8.94 -42.21
C GLY A 163 -59.52 9.18 -43.72
N LEU A 164 -58.35 9.20 -44.37
CA LEU A 164 -58.26 9.50 -45.82
C LEU A 164 -57.50 8.46 -46.65
N TRP A 165 -57.17 7.29 -46.10
CA TRP A 165 -56.84 6.12 -46.92
C TRP A 165 -58.12 5.36 -47.29
N VAL A 166 -59.09 6.07 -47.88
CA VAL A 166 -60.13 5.38 -48.65
C VAL A 166 -59.43 4.83 -49.88
N PHE A 167 -59.17 3.53 -49.83
CA PHE A 167 -58.99 2.62 -50.94
C PHE A 167 -59.39 3.25 -52.29
N MET A 168 -58.42 3.82 -53.00
CA MET A 168 -58.54 3.98 -54.45
C MET A 168 -58.07 2.66 -55.07
N VAL A 169 -58.79 1.57 -54.77
CA VAL A 169 -58.73 0.37 -55.59
C VAL A 169 -59.45 0.74 -56.87
N LEU A 170 -58.65 1.13 -57.85
CA LEU A 170 -59.04 1.34 -59.22
C LEU A 170 -59.66 0.03 -59.71
N GLN A 171 -60.99 0.01 -59.73
CA GLN A 171 -61.78 -1.08 -60.25
C GLN A 171 -61.55 -1.13 -61.76
N VAL A 172 -60.68 -2.05 -62.19
CA VAL A 172 -60.43 -2.36 -63.60
C VAL A 172 -61.69 -2.99 -64.18
N PRO A 173 -62.39 -2.38 -65.16
CA PRO A 173 -63.36 -3.10 -65.94
C PRO A 173 -62.64 -3.79 -67.11
N ILE A 174 -62.79 -5.10 -67.17
CA ILE A 174 -62.48 -5.93 -68.34
C ILE A 174 -63.44 -5.48 -69.46
N GLY A 175 -62.90 -4.92 -70.54
CA GLY A 175 -63.66 -4.50 -71.70
C GLY A 175 -62.79 -4.51 -72.94
N ALA A 176 -62.98 -5.53 -73.76
CA ALA A 176 -62.28 -5.75 -75.02
C ALA A 176 -62.52 -4.64 -76.05
N ALA A 177 -61.48 -4.20 -76.76
CA ALA A 177 -61.54 -3.90 -78.19
C ALA A 177 -60.13 -3.62 -78.77
N SER A 178 -59.80 -4.44 -79.77
CA SER A 178 -58.78 -4.27 -80.79
C SER A 178 -58.73 -2.87 -81.40
N ALA A 179 -57.53 -2.31 -81.61
CA ALA A 179 -57.01 -1.94 -82.94
C ALA A 179 -55.75 -1.05 -82.86
N HIS A 180 -54.72 -1.48 -83.60
CA HIS A 180 -53.74 -0.68 -84.34
C HIS A 180 -52.88 0.39 -83.60
N GLY A 181 -51.62 0.02 -83.38
CA GLY A 181 -50.54 0.58 -84.20
C GLY A 181 -49.73 1.77 -83.64
N VAL A 182 -48.40 1.57 -83.72
CA VAL A 182 -47.37 2.56 -84.10
C VAL A 182 -46.57 3.27 -82.98
N VAL A 183 -45.36 2.72 -82.78
CA VAL A 183 -44.01 3.36 -82.81
C VAL A 183 -43.61 4.41 -81.76
N GLY A 184 -42.50 4.07 -81.07
CA GLY A 184 -41.37 4.95 -80.76
C GLY A 184 -41.37 5.54 -79.34
N ALA A 185 -40.25 5.77 -78.66
CA ALA A 185 -38.83 5.45 -78.82
C ALA A 185 -38.14 6.00 -77.53
N HIS A 186 -36.94 5.48 -77.19
CA HIS A 186 -35.90 6.16 -76.38
C HIS A 186 -36.20 6.38 -74.87
N THR A 187 -35.31 6.29 -73.88
CA THR A 187 -33.85 6.13 -73.61
C THR A 187 -33.77 6.05 -72.07
N ASP A 188 -32.72 5.72 -71.34
CA ASP A 188 -31.44 5.04 -71.53
C ASP A 188 -31.01 4.67 -70.10
N LEU A 189 -30.37 3.51 -70.01
CA LEU A 189 -29.64 3.05 -68.85
C LEU A 189 -28.20 3.57 -69.03
N TRP A 190 -27.71 4.51 -68.21
CA TRP A 190 -26.26 4.78 -68.19
C TRP A 190 -25.71 5.33 -66.87
N VAL A 191 -24.52 4.82 -66.56
CA VAL A 191 -23.70 4.97 -65.36
C VAL A 191 -22.80 6.22 -65.48
N PRO A 192 -22.38 6.83 -64.35
CA PRO A 192 -21.01 7.40 -64.26
C PRO A 192 -20.30 6.82 -63.00
N MET A 193 -19.13 6.19 -63.03
CA MET A 193 -17.78 6.60 -63.47
C MET A 193 -17.31 7.97 -62.93
N GLY A 194 -16.46 7.90 -61.89
CA GLY A 194 -15.23 8.70 -61.74
C GLY A 194 -15.32 10.12 -61.17
N LEU A 195 -14.69 10.37 -60.02
CA LEU A 195 -13.37 11.04 -59.90
C LEU A 195 -13.12 11.38 -58.41
N TRP A 196 -12.10 10.76 -57.81
CA TRP A 196 -11.50 11.25 -56.57
C TRP A 196 -10.26 12.06 -56.95
N VAL A 197 -10.33 13.37 -56.75
CA VAL A 197 -9.16 14.26 -56.74
C VAL A 197 -9.28 15.11 -55.49
N LEU A 198 -8.38 14.92 -54.53
CA LEU A 198 -7.99 16.02 -53.66
C LEU A 198 -6.53 15.86 -53.25
N VAL A 199 -5.75 16.81 -53.76
CA VAL A 199 -4.34 17.06 -53.54
C VAL A 199 -4.16 17.59 -52.11
N GLY A 200 -3.20 17.01 -51.39
CA GLY A 200 -2.73 17.52 -50.09
C GLY A 200 -1.66 18.59 -50.27
N LEU A 201 -1.77 19.64 -49.46
CA LEU A 201 -0.69 20.51 -49.01
C LEU A 201 -0.62 20.39 -47.48
#